data_AF-A0A1J1HA87-F1
#
_entry.id   AF-A0A1J1HA87-F1
#
_cell.length_a   1.000
_cell.length_b   1.000
_cell.length_c   1.000
_cell.angle_alpha   90.00
_cell.angle_beta   90.00
_cell.angle_gamma   90.00
#
_symmetry.space_group_name_H-M   'P 1'
#
loop_
_entity.id
_entity.type
_entity.pdbx_description
1 polymer ?
#
loop_
_entity_poly.entity_id
_entity_poly.type
_entity_poly.pdbx_seq_one_letter_code
_entity_poly.pdbx_strand_id
1 'polypeptide(L)'
;MSYIEKQIKNIENNIVVQEKKIKNLEKEIEEIKNESNIIYEKLIRQQDILLKKKEANILTELKVNNLKDENIKVSKSIEDTSFKIDSYFEELKIKKLEIKENTKRIEEINNIIKKNAFYDLKSNKTFLILNDFLIKKKEHNSYLESFLKKKKDKIEVLINEIKKINNNTFSLCQNIISLDNKLISNLYSIKNYINEEINNYQIKREKINENSNSVLCLNLITKIIEKQKIKNLLLHNNFNVNSNIQTIKNSIYQKKSNETKLELELNTQEFLEFEKFLS
;
A
#
# COMPACT_ATOMS: atom_id res chain seq x y z
N MET A 1 -0.20 157.14 -79.76
CA MET A 1 -0.17 155.66 -79.79
C MET A 1 -1.20 155.19 -80.81
N SER A 2 -0.75 154.50 -81.85
CA SER A 2 -1.58 153.96 -82.94
C SER A 2 -2.53 152.86 -82.41
N TYR A 3 -3.69 152.67 -83.05
CA TYR A 3 -4.65 151.60 -82.72
C TYR A 3 -3.98 150.21 -82.71
N ILE A 4 -3.03 149.99 -83.63
CA ILE A 4 -2.28 148.74 -83.76
C ILE A 4 -1.38 148.49 -82.54
N GLU A 5 -0.71 149.51 -82.02
CA GLU A 5 0.16 149.38 -80.83
C GLU A 5 -0.64 148.97 -79.59
N LYS A 6 -1.86 149.48 -79.43
CA LYS A 6 -2.76 149.05 -78.33
C LYS A 6 -3.18 147.60 -78.48
N GLN A 7 -3.46 147.13 -79.70
CA GLN A 7 -3.80 145.74 -79.95
C GLN A 7 -2.62 144.80 -79.68
N ILE A 8 -1.41 145.15 -80.12
CA ILE A 8 -0.18 144.39 -79.84
C ILE A 8 0.03 144.26 -78.33
N LYS A 9 -0.05 145.38 -77.59
CA LYS A 9 0.13 145.37 -76.12
C LYS A 9 -0.93 144.53 -75.40
N ASN A 10 -2.17 144.51 -75.89
CA ASN A 10 -3.21 143.63 -75.35
C ASN A 10 -2.92 142.15 -75.63
N ILE A 11 -2.41 141.82 -76.82
CA ILE A 11 -2.01 140.46 -77.17
C ILE A 11 -0.84 140.01 -76.28
N GLU A 12 0.18 140.85 -76.11
CA GLU A 12 1.33 140.58 -75.23
C GLU A 12 0.89 140.35 -73.78
N ASN A 13 0.03 141.22 -73.24
CA ASN A 13 -0.50 141.03 -71.89
C ASN A 13 -1.29 139.73 -71.75
N ASN A 14 -2.08 139.35 -72.76
CA ASN A 14 -2.81 138.08 -72.77
C ASN A 14 -1.84 136.89 -72.84
N ILE A 15 -0.79 136.96 -73.65
CA ILE A 15 0.25 135.93 -73.72
C ILE A 15 0.89 135.74 -72.34
N VAL A 16 1.29 136.83 -71.68
CA VAL A 16 1.89 136.78 -70.32
C VAL A 16 0.93 136.16 -69.29
N VAL A 17 -0.37 136.47 -69.37
CA VAL A 17 -1.39 135.86 -68.50
C VAL A 17 -1.53 134.36 -68.79
N GLN A 18 -1.50 133.94 -70.05
CA GLN A 18 -1.59 132.54 -70.43
C GLN A 18 -0.34 131.76 -70.04
N GLU A 19 0.87 132.32 -70.22
CA GLU A 19 2.12 131.70 -69.78
C GLU A 19 2.16 131.47 -68.26
N LYS A 20 1.64 132.42 -67.47
CA LYS A 20 1.48 132.23 -66.03
C LYS A 20 0.50 131.10 -65.70
N LYS A 21 -0.61 130.98 -66.44
CA LYS A 21 -1.56 129.86 -66.26
C LYS A 21 -0.92 128.52 -66.61
N ILE A 22 -0.17 128.45 -67.71
CA ILE A 22 0.57 127.23 -68.10
C ILE A 22 1.52 126.81 -66.99
N LYS A 23 2.35 127.73 -66.47
CA LYS A 23 3.28 127.43 -65.37
C LYS A 23 2.58 126.95 -64.09
N ASN A 24 1.43 127.55 -63.75
CA ASN A 24 0.65 127.10 -62.59
C ASN A 24 0.10 125.69 -62.80
N LEU A 25 -0.43 125.40 -63.99
CA LEU A 25 -0.93 124.06 -64.34
C LEU A 25 0.20 123.02 -64.37
N GLU A 26 1.39 123.36 -64.88
CA GLU A 26 2.57 122.49 -64.84
C GLU A 26 2.94 122.13 -63.39
N LYS A 27 2.89 123.11 -62.48
CA LYS A 27 3.14 122.89 -61.05
C LYS A 27 2.07 121.99 -60.41
N GLU A 28 0.79 122.22 -60.71
CA GLU A 28 -0.32 121.38 -60.22
C GLU A 28 -0.19 119.93 -60.74
N ILE A 29 0.19 119.75 -62.01
CA ILE A 29 0.45 118.43 -62.59
C ILE A 29 1.60 117.73 -61.86
N GLU A 30 2.66 118.46 -61.52
CA GLU A 30 3.80 117.89 -60.80
C GLU A 30 3.44 117.51 -59.34
N GLU A 31 2.66 118.34 -58.65
CA GLU A 31 2.14 118.04 -57.31
C GLU A 31 1.25 116.78 -57.33
N ILE A 32 0.31 116.68 -58.28
CA ILE A 32 -0.55 115.50 -58.46
C ILE A 32 0.28 114.24 -58.75
N LYS A 33 1.32 114.36 -59.58
CA LYS A 33 2.20 113.23 -59.91
C LYS A 33 2.96 112.73 -58.68
N ASN A 34 3.43 113.65 -57.84
CA ASN A 34 4.11 113.33 -56.59
C ASN A 34 3.16 112.66 -55.58
N GLU A 35 1.95 113.17 -55.40
CA GLU A 35 0.94 112.56 -54.53
C GLU A 35 0.53 111.16 -55.01
N SER A 36 0.32 111.01 -56.32
CA SER A 36 0.03 109.73 -56.96
C SER A 36 1.12 108.70 -56.70
N ASN A 37 2.39 109.07 -56.89
CA ASN A 37 3.53 108.19 -56.59
C ASN A 37 3.56 107.75 -55.12
N ILE A 38 3.30 108.65 -54.17
CA ILE A 38 3.23 108.32 -52.73
C ILE A 38 2.11 107.31 -52.45
N ILE A 39 0.96 107.47 -53.09
CA ILE A 39 -0.17 106.54 -52.94
C ILE A 39 0.21 105.16 -53.51
N TYR A 40 0.81 105.11 -54.70
CA TYR A 40 1.27 103.84 -55.29
C TYR A 40 2.28 103.12 -54.41
N GLU A 41 3.26 103.83 -53.83
CA GLU A 41 4.21 103.21 -52.88
C GLU A 41 3.50 102.64 -51.65
N LYS A 42 2.51 103.35 -51.08
CA LYS A 42 1.73 102.85 -49.95
C LYS A 42 0.97 101.58 -50.31
N LEU A 43 0.35 101.53 -51.49
CA LEU A 43 -0.37 100.35 -51.98
C LEU A 43 0.57 99.17 -52.19
N ILE A 44 1.74 99.38 -52.78
CA ILE A 44 2.77 98.34 -52.95
C ILE A 44 3.19 97.79 -51.58
N ARG A 45 3.51 98.66 -50.61
CA ARG A 45 3.90 98.22 -49.25
C ARG A 45 2.78 97.45 -48.54
N GLN A 46 1.52 97.85 -48.71
CA GLN A 46 0.37 97.13 -48.16
C GLN A 46 0.22 95.75 -48.80
N GLN A 47 0.40 95.64 -50.11
CA GLN A 47 0.38 94.38 -50.84
C GLN A 47 1.45 93.41 -50.31
N ASP A 48 2.68 93.89 -50.08
CA ASP A 48 3.77 93.08 -49.52
C ASP A 48 3.45 92.56 -48.11
N ILE A 49 2.88 93.40 -47.25
CA ILE A 49 2.47 93.00 -45.90
C ILE A 49 1.37 91.94 -45.96
N LEU A 50 0.38 92.09 -46.86
CA LEU A 50 -0.69 91.12 -47.03
C LEU A 50 -0.17 89.79 -47.58
N LEU A 51 0.77 89.81 -48.51
CA LEU A 51 1.40 88.60 -49.04
C LEU A 51 2.16 87.84 -47.94
N LYS A 52 2.97 88.53 -47.14
CA LYS A 52 3.68 87.91 -46.00
C LYS A 52 2.72 87.29 -44.96
N LYS A 53 1.61 87.98 -44.66
CA LYS A 53 0.58 87.44 -43.76
C LYS A 53 -0.10 86.19 -44.35
N LYS A 54 -0.41 86.21 -45.66
CA LYS A 54 -1.02 85.07 -46.34
C LYS A 54 -0.09 83.85 -46.35
N GLU A 55 1.19 84.05 -46.63
CA GLU A 55 2.21 82.99 -46.58
C GLU A 55 2.31 82.39 -45.17
N ALA A 56 2.41 83.23 -44.14
CA ALA A 56 2.44 82.78 -42.75
C ALA A 56 1.19 81.97 -42.37
N ASN A 57 -0.01 82.42 -42.78
CA ASN A 57 -1.25 81.72 -42.52
C ASN A 57 -1.28 80.34 -43.20
N ILE A 58 -0.89 80.24 -44.48
CA ILE A 58 -0.81 78.96 -45.20
C ILE A 58 0.18 78.02 -44.48
N LEU A 59 1.33 78.52 -44.07
CA LEU A 59 2.33 77.71 -43.37
C LEU A 59 1.83 77.21 -42.01
N THR A 60 1.07 78.03 -41.27
CA THR A 60 0.43 77.60 -40.02
C THR A 60 -0.65 76.56 -40.26
N GLU A 61 -1.46 76.71 -41.31
CA GLU A 61 -2.52 75.76 -41.66
C GLU A 61 -1.94 74.39 -42.05
N LEU A 62 -0.86 74.37 -42.83
CA LEU A 62 -0.14 73.15 -43.16
C LEU A 62 0.42 72.45 -41.91
N LYS A 63 1.02 73.22 -40.97
CA LYS A 63 1.50 72.66 -39.70
C LYS A 63 0.38 72.07 -38.86
N VAL A 64 -0.76 72.76 -38.77
CA VAL A 64 -1.94 72.28 -38.04
C VAL A 64 -2.48 71.00 -38.65
N ASN A 65 -2.54 70.90 -39.99
CA ASN A 65 -3.02 69.69 -40.67
C ASN A 65 -2.07 68.50 -40.44
N ASN A 66 -0.75 68.71 -40.52
CA ASN A 66 0.22 67.65 -40.20
C ASN A 66 0.06 67.14 -38.75
N LEU A 67 -0.11 68.05 -37.79
CA LEU A 67 -0.32 67.69 -36.40
C LEU A 67 -1.63 66.92 -36.19
N LYS A 68 -2.70 67.26 -36.93
CA LYS A 68 -3.96 66.50 -36.90
C LYS A 68 -3.76 65.07 -37.40
N ASP A 69 -3.04 64.89 -38.51
CA ASP A 69 -2.75 63.57 -39.07
C ASP A 69 -1.91 62.71 -38.12
N GLU A 70 -0.89 63.29 -37.48
CA GLU A 70 -0.10 62.63 -36.44
C GLU A 70 -0.97 62.23 -35.25
N ASN A 71 -1.84 63.12 -34.78
CA ASN A 71 -2.74 62.85 -33.66
C ASN A 71 -3.72 61.70 -33.98
N ILE A 72 -4.25 61.66 -35.21
CA ILE A 72 -5.09 60.54 -35.68
C ILE A 72 -4.31 59.22 -35.67
N LYS A 73 -3.05 59.20 -36.15
CA LYS A 73 -2.21 57.99 -36.15
C LYS A 73 -1.91 57.49 -34.74
N VAL A 74 -1.58 58.41 -33.83
CA VAL A 74 -1.33 58.09 -32.42
C VAL A 74 -2.60 57.55 -31.77
N SER A 75 -3.75 58.17 -32.01
CA SER A 75 -5.04 57.73 -31.45
C SER A 75 -5.38 56.30 -31.88
N LYS A 76 -5.23 55.97 -33.17
CA LYS A 76 -5.42 54.60 -33.68
C LYS A 76 -4.46 53.59 -33.03
N SER A 77 -3.20 53.99 -32.84
CA SER A 77 -2.20 53.13 -32.18
C SER A 77 -2.52 52.88 -30.71
N ILE A 78 -3.09 53.88 -30.02
CA ILE A 78 -3.58 53.74 -28.64
C ILE A 78 -4.76 52.77 -28.60
N GLU A 79 -5.74 52.91 -29.50
CA GLU A 79 -6.89 52.00 -29.61
C GLU A 79 -6.44 50.55 -29.84
N ASP A 80 -5.56 50.32 -30.83
CA ASP A 80 -5.02 48.98 -31.13
C ASP A 80 -4.29 48.37 -29.92
N THR A 81 -3.55 49.20 -29.18
CA THR A 81 -2.85 48.76 -27.97
C THR A 81 -3.85 48.42 -26.86
N SER A 82 -4.92 49.21 -26.70
CA SER A 82 -5.98 48.94 -25.73
C SER A 82 -6.63 47.58 -26.01
N PHE A 83 -6.98 47.29 -27.26
CA PHE A 83 -7.55 45.99 -27.64
C PHE A 83 -6.61 44.81 -27.30
N LYS A 84 -5.30 44.97 -27.49
CA LYS A 84 -4.30 43.95 -27.11
C LYS A 84 -4.24 43.75 -25.61
N ILE A 85 -4.28 44.83 -24.83
CA ILE A 85 -4.29 44.78 -23.36
C ILE A 85 -5.54 44.04 -22.88
N ASP A 86 -6.71 44.36 -23.42
CA ASP A 86 -7.97 43.72 -23.05
C ASP A 86 -7.94 42.21 -23.38
N SER A 87 -7.46 41.84 -24.57
CA SER A 87 -7.28 40.44 -24.96
C SER A 87 -6.36 39.70 -23.99
N TYR A 88 -5.22 40.30 -23.62
CA TYR A 88 -4.29 39.71 -22.66
C TYR A 88 -4.92 39.56 -21.27
N PHE A 89 -5.76 40.52 -20.85
CA PHE A 89 -6.45 40.47 -19.58
C PHE A 89 -7.47 39.32 -19.51
N GLU A 90 -8.19 39.06 -20.60
CA GLU A 90 -9.08 37.90 -20.69
C GLU A 90 -8.31 36.57 -20.66
N GLU A 91 -7.18 36.47 -21.35
CA GLU A 91 -6.31 35.28 -21.25
C GLU A 91 -5.81 35.03 -19.82
N LEU A 92 -5.44 36.10 -19.10
CA LEU A 92 -5.02 35.99 -17.70
C LEU A 92 -6.16 35.53 -16.78
N LYS A 93 -7.40 35.96 -17.03
CA LYS A 93 -8.57 35.47 -16.28
C LYS A 93 -8.77 33.98 -16.47
N ILE A 94 -8.62 33.47 -17.70
CA ILE A 94 -8.71 32.04 -18.01
C ILE A 94 -7.60 31.27 -17.28
N LYS A 95 -6.34 31.68 -17.42
CA LYS A 95 -5.20 31.06 -16.72
C LYS A 95 -5.38 31.04 -15.20
N LYS A 96 -5.98 32.09 -14.62
CA LYS A 96 -6.28 32.14 -13.18
C LYS A 96 -7.27 31.04 -12.77
N LEU A 97 -8.26 30.71 -13.59
CA LEU A 97 -9.18 29.61 -13.32
C LEU A 97 -8.46 28.26 -13.41
N GLU A 98 -7.63 28.05 -14.42
CA GLU A 98 -6.83 26.83 -14.59
C GLU A 98 -5.90 26.59 -13.40
N ILE A 99 -5.22 27.63 -12.91
CA ILE A 99 -4.35 27.53 -11.73
C ILE A 99 -5.15 27.10 -10.49
N LYS A 100 -6.35 27.66 -10.29
CA LYS A 100 -7.21 27.26 -9.15
C LYS A 100 -7.63 25.80 -9.24
N GLU A 101 -7.98 25.31 -10.43
CA GLU A 101 -8.34 23.91 -10.64
C GLU A 101 -7.15 22.98 -10.40
N ASN A 102 -5.97 23.31 -10.94
CA ASN A 102 -4.75 22.56 -10.72
C ASN A 102 -4.35 22.51 -9.24
N THR A 103 -4.52 23.62 -8.52
CA THR A 103 -4.25 23.66 -7.07
C THR A 103 -5.14 22.68 -6.30
N LYS A 104 -6.44 22.63 -6.62
CA LYS A 104 -7.37 21.65 -6.02
C LYS A 104 -6.96 20.21 -6.32
N ARG A 105 -6.62 19.91 -7.58
CA ARG A 105 -6.15 18.56 -7.98
C ARG A 105 -4.88 18.15 -7.24
N ILE A 106 -3.94 19.07 -7.03
CA ILE A 106 -2.72 18.81 -6.26
C ILE A 106 -3.05 18.50 -4.80
N GLU A 107 -3.98 19.22 -4.17
CA GLU A 107 -4.44 18.92 -2.81
C GLU A 107 -5.07 17.52 -2.71
N GLU A 108 -5.90 17.14 -3.69
CA GLU A 108 -6.49 15.79 -3.77
C GLU A 108 -5.41 14.71 -3.88
N ILE A 109 -4.44 14.88 -4.77
CA ILE A 109 -3.30 13.96 -4.93
C ILE A 109 -2.52 13.85 -3.61
N ASN A 110 -2.23 14.97 -2.95
CA ASN A 110 -1.53 14.96 -1.65
C ASN A 110 -2.30 14.19 -0.58
N ASN A 111 -3.63 14.30 -0.55
CA ASN A 111 -4.47 13.55 0.37
C ASN A 111 -4.42 12.03 0.08
N ILE A 112 -4.38 11.64 -1.19
CA ILE A 112 -4.20 10.23 -1.60
C ILE A 112 -2.84 9.71 -1.15
N ILE A 113 -1.76 10.46 -1.40
CA ILE A 113 -0.40 10.08 -0.99
C ILE A 113 -0.32 9.88 0.53
N LYS A 114 -0.90 10.80 1.33
CA LYS A 114 -0.95 10.66 2.79
C LYS A 114 -1.70 9.42 3.23
N LYS A 115 -2.84 9.10 2.61
CA LYS A 115 -3.59 7.86 2.91
C LYS A 115 -2.75 6.62 2.58
N ASN A 116 -2.10 6.59 1.43
CA ASN A 116 -1.26 5.46 1.01
C ASN A 116 -0.07 5.25 1.97
N ALA A 117 0.61 6.32 2.39
CA ALA A 117 1.68 6.24 3.38
C ALA A 117 1.20 5.66 4.73
N PHE A 118 -0.04 5.97 5.14
CA PHE A 118 -0.66 5.36 6.33
C PHE A 118 -0.95 3.86 6.13
N TYR A 119 -1.39 3.45 4.93
CA TYR A 119 -1.60 2.04 4.60
C TYR A 119 -0.27 1.26 4.62
N ASP A 120 0.80 1.81 4.09
CA ASP A 120 2.13 1.18 4.10
C ASP A 120 2.67 0.96 5.53
N LEU A 121 2.48 1.95 6.41
CA LEU A 121 2.82 1.82 7.83
C LEU A 121 2.00 0.72 8.53
N LYS A 122 0.69 0.64 8.24
CA LYS A 122 -0.18 -0.39 8.82
C LYS A 122 0.17 -1.78 8.28
N SER A 123 0.47 -1.89 6.98
CA SER A 123 0.91 -3.12 6.32
C SER A 123 2.21 -3.66 6.94
N ASN A 124 3.20 -2.79 7.15
CA ASN A 124 4.45 -3.16 7.82
C ASN A 124 4.24 -3.69 9.24
N LYS A 125 3.33 -3.07 10.02
CA LYS A 125 2.99 -3.56 11.35
C LYS A 125 2.33 -4.93 11.32
N THR A 126 1.38 -5.15 10.40
CA THR A 126 0.73 -6.46 10.22
C THR A 126 1.74 -7.54 9.80
N PHE A 127 2.67 -7.21 8.90
CA PHE A 127 3.73 -8.13 8.48
C PHE A 127 4.63 -8.53 9.66
N LEU A 128 5.04 -7.58 10.50
CA LEU A 128 5.83 -7.86 11.70
C LEU A 128 5.10 -8.78 12.69
N ILE A 129 3.81 -8.55 12.93
CA ILE A 129 2.99 -9.40 13.81
C ILE A 129 2.89 -10.82 13.25
N LEU A 130 2.63 -10.95 11.95
CA LEU A 130 2.56 -12.27 11.30
C LEU A 130 3.90 -13.01 11.40
N ASN A 131 5.01 -12.30 11.21
CA ASN A 131 6.34 -12.90 11.25
C ASN A 131 6.69 -13.38 12.66
N ASP A 132 6.37 -12.60 13.70
CA ASP A 132 6.55 -13.00 15.10
C ASP A 132 5.69 -14.23 15.45
N PHE A 133 4.44 -14.27 14.97
CA PHE A 133 3.57 -15.44 15.13
C PHE A 133 4.15 -16.70 14.48
N LEU A 134 4.67 -16.58 13.24
CA LEU A 134 5.27 -17.71 12.53
C LEU A 134 6.53 -18.24 13.23
N ILE A 135 7.37 -17.35 13.77
CA ILE A 135 8.56 -17.72 14.55
C ILE A 135 8.13 -18.50 15.79
N LYS A 136 7.20 -17.95 16.59
CA LYS A 136 6.70 -18.61 17.81
C LYS A 136 6.03 -19.95 17.52
N LYS A 137 5.26 -20.05 16.43
CA LYS A 137 4.65 -21.32 15.99
C LYS A 137 5.72 -22.37 15.70
N LYS A 138 6.81 -21.99 15.04
CA LYS A 138 7.92 -22.90 14.72
C LYS A 138 8.65 -23.36 15.98
N GLU A 139 8.91 -22.46 16.93
CA GLU A 139 9.50 -22.78 18.23
C GLU A 139 8.63 -23.75 19.03
N HIS A 140 7.33 -23.48 19.10
CA HIS A 140 6.38 -24.35 19.79
C HIS A 140 6.31 -25.76 19.17
N ASN A 141 6.30 -25.86 17.84
CA ASN A 141 6.33 -27.14 17.16
C ASN A 141 7.61 -27.93 17.47
N SER A 142 8.78 -27.27 17.46
CA SER A 142 10.04 -27.91 17.81
C SER A 142 10.05 -28.43 19.25
N TYR A 143 9.49 -27.65 20.19
CA TYR A 143 9.32 -28.07 21.57
C TYR A 143 8.40 -29.30 21.69
N LEU A 144 7.25 -29.29 21.00
CA LEU A 144 6.29 -30.38 21.03
C LEU A 144 6.89 -31.69 20.48
N GLU A 145 7.62 -31.63 19.37
CA GLU A 145 8.31 -32.80 18.80
C GLU A 145 9.32 -33.40 19.79
N SER A 146 10.12 -32.55 20.44
CA SER A 146 11.08 -32.96 21.47
C SER A 146 10.39 -33.60 22.67
N PHE A 147 9.28 -33.01 23.15
CA PHE A 147 8.51 -33.55 24.26
C PHE A 147 7.90 -34.92 23.92
N LEU A 148 7.29 -35.05 22.74
CA LEU A 148 6.70 -36.31 22.28
C LEU A 148 7.76 -37.40 22.14
N LYS A 149 8.95 -37.07 21.63
CA LYS A 149 10.08 -38.01 21.54
C LYS A 149 10.47 -38.53 22.92
N LYS A 150 10.70 -37.64 23.89
CA LYS A 150 11.01 -38.02 25.28
C LYS A 150 9.94 -38.92 25.91
N LYS A 151 8.66 -38.69 25.61
CA LYS A 151 7.57 -39.52 26.13
C LYS A 151 7.56 -40.91 25.47
N LYS A 152 7.79 -41.00 24.16
CA LYS A 152 7.91 -42.29 23.46
C LYS A 152 9.07 -43.12 24.01
N ASP A 153 10.23 -42.50 24.20
CA ASP A 153 11.42 -43.18 24.75
C ASP A 153 11.13 -43.75 26.15
N LYS A 154 10.45 -42.99 27.02
CA LYS A 154 10.03 -43.46 28.35
C LYS A 154 9.07 -44.65 28.28
N ILE A 155 8.11 -44.63 27.37
CA ILE A 155 7.16 -45.74 27.19
C ILE A 155 7.91 -46.98 26.73
N GLU A 156 8.88 -46.85 25.81
CA GLU A 156 9.67 -47.97 25.32
C GLU A 156 10.51 -48.63 26.42
N VAL A 157 11.12 -47.83 27.30
CA VAL A 157 11.83 -48.32 28.49
C VAL A 157 10.89 -49.14 29.38
N LEU A 158 9.70 -48.61 29.70
CA LEU A 158 8.72 -49.31 30.53
C LEU A 158 8.23 -50.62 29.88
N ILE A 159 7.99 -50.63 28.57
CA ILE A 159 7.62 -51.85 27.85
C ILE A 159 8.71 -52.92 27.97
N ASN A 160 9.97 -52.52 27.86
CA ASN A 160 11.11 -53.43 27.99
C ASN A 160 11.26 -53.97 29.43
N GLU A 161 11.02 -53.14 30.45
CA GLU A 161 10.99 -53.56 31.85
C GLU A 161 9.86 -54.57 32.11
N ILE A 162 8.64 -54.29 31.62
CA ILE A 162 7.50 -55.21 31.75
C ILE A 162 7.80 -56.56 31.08
N LYS A 163 8.38 -56.55 29.86
CA LYS A 163 8.79 -57.78 29.17
C LYS A 163 9.80 -58.58 30.00
N LYS A 164 10.78 -57.91 30.62
CA LYS A 164 11.78 -58.55 31.47
C LYS A 164 11.15 -59.18 32.71
N ILE A 165 10.26 -58.47 33.40
CA ILE A 165 9.52 -58.98 34.57
C ILE A 165 8.65 -60.18 34.17
N ASN A 166 7.96 -60.11 33.04
CA ASN A 166 7.09 -61.19 32.57
C ASN A 166 7.90 -62.45 32.23
N ASN A 167 9.04 -62.30 31.55
CA ASN A 167 9.95 -63.43 31.27
C ASN A 167 10.48 -64.08 32.55
N ASN A 168 10.85 -63.28 33.55
CA ASN A 168 11.30 -63.78 34.84
C ASN A 168 10.16 -64.53 35.57
N THR A 169 8.96 -63.98 35.56
CA THR A 169 7.77 -64.61 36.16
C THR A 169 7.47 -65.95 35.48
N PHE A 170 7.50 -65.99 34.15
CA PHE A 170 7.32 -67.21 33.38
C PHE A 170 8.38 -68.27 33.74
N SER A 171 9.65 -67.89 33.84
CA SER A 171 10.74 -68.79 34.26
C SER A 171 10.52 -69.34 35.68
N LEU A 172 10.12 -68.50 36.63
CA LEU A 172 9.78 -68.93 37.99
C LEU A 172 8.60 -69.91 38.00
N CYS A 173 7.54 -69.63 37.24
CA CYS A 173 6.40 -70.54 37.10
C CYS A 173 6.83 -71.90 36.52
N GLN A 174 7.69 -71.92 35.50
CA GLN A 174 8.24 -73.18 34.95
C GLN A 174 9.04 -73.97 36.00
N ASN A 175 9.84 -73.29 36.82
CA ASN A 175 10.59 -73.92 37.90
C ASN A 175 9.65 -74.52 38.96
N ILE A 176 8.59 -73.81 39.34
CA ILE A 176 7.57 -74.32 40.28
C ILE A 176 6.89 -75.56 39.71
N ILE A 177 6.46 -75.53 38.44
CA ILE A 177 5.84 -76.69 37.78
C ILE A 177 6.79 -77.90 37.77
N SER A 178 8.09 -77.67 37.48
CA SER A 178 9.11 -78.74 37.51
C SER A 178 9.25 -79.35 38.91
N LEU A 179 9.27 -78.53 39.96
CA LEU A 179 9.34 -78.98 41.35
C LEU A 179 8.08 -79.76 41.75
N ASP A 180 6.90 -79.25 41.40
CA ASP A 180 5.62 -79.92 41.67
C ASP A 180 5.56 -81.29 40.98
N ASN A 181 6.01 -81.40 39.73
CA ASN A 181 6.08 -82.67 39.01
C ASN A 181 7.05 -83.67 39.66
N LYS A 182 8.21 -83.21 40.14
CA LYS A 182 9.15 -84.06 40.90
C LYS A 182 8.54 -84.55 42.21
N LEU A 183 7.85 -83.67 42.92
CA LEU A 183 7.18 -84.01 44.18
C LEU A 183 6.08 -85.05 43.96
N ILE A 184 5.25 -84.89 42.92
CA ILE A 184 4.24 -85.87 42.52
C ILE A 184 4.89 -87.22 42.18
N SER A 185 5.99 -87.23 41.41
CA SER A 185 6.72 -88.46 41.08
C SER A 185 7.22 -89.17 42.34
N ASN A 186 7.81 -88.43 43.28
CA ASN A 186 8.27 -88.99 44.56
C ASN A 186 7.10 -89.55 45.39
N LEU A 187 5.96 -88.86 45.44
CA LEU A 187 4.76 -89.36 46.11
C LEU A 187 4.24 -90.65 45.47
N TYR A 188 4.31 -90.78 44.15
CA TYR A 188 4.00 -92.04 43.46
C TYR A 188 4.95 -93.16 43.83
N SER A 189 6.26 -92.89 43.91
CA SER A 189 7.25 -93.87 44.36
C SER A 189 6.98 -94.33 45.80
N ILE A 190 6.68 -93.40 46.72
CA ILE A 190 6.33 -93.74 48.12
C ILE A 190 5.02 -94.53 48.16
N LYS A 191 4.00 -94.14 47.39
CA LYS A 191 2.73 -94.86 47.27
C LYS A 191 2.95 -96.30 46.83
N ASN A 192 3.78 -96.52 45.81
CA ASN A 192 4.10 -97.85 45.30
C ASN A 192 4.86 -98.69 46.32
N TYR A 193 5.85 -98.11 47.00
CA TYR A 193 6.59 -98.78 48.06
C TYR A 193 5.70 -99.22 49.23
N ILE A 194 4.80 -98.33 49.71
CA ILE A 194 3.84 -98.67 50.76
C ILE A 194 2.89 -99.79 50.29
N ASN A 195 2.44 -99.75 49.03
CA ASN A 195 1.62 -100.82 48.46
C ASN A 195 2.37 -102.16 48.41
N GLU A 196 3.65 -102.17 48.02
CA GLU A 196 4.48 -103.37 48.02
C GLU A 196 4.67 -103.93 49.44
N GLU A 197 4.93 -103.07 50.43
CA GLU A 197 5.01 -103.48 51.84
C GLU A 197 3.69 -104.08 52.35
N ILE A 198 2.55 -103.47 52.02
CA ILE A 198 1.21 -103.99 52.38
C ILE A 198 0.96 -105.35 51.71
N ASN A 199 1.26 -105.49 50.43
CA ASN A 199 1.09 -106.74 49.67
C ASN A 199 2.00 -107.86 50.21
N ASN A 200 3.26 -107.55 50.53
CA ASN A 200 4.18 -108.49 51.16
C ASN A 200 3.71 -108.93 52.55
N TYR A 201 3.05 -108.04 53.30
CA TYR A 201 2.42 -108.36 54.57
C TYR A 201 1.20 -109.28 54.41
N GLN A 202 0.36 -109.07 53.38
CA GLN A 202 -0.78 -109.93 53.05
C GLN A 202 -0.37 -111.37 52.72
N ILE A 203 0.71 -111.55 51.96
CA ILE A 203 1.23 -112.88 51.60
C ILE A 203 1.65 -113.67 52.86
N LYS A 204 2.02 -112.98 53.95
CA LYS A 204 2.47 -113.59 55.21
C LYS A 204 1.37 -113.78 56.26
N ARG A 205 0.24 -113.06 56.21
CA ARG A 205 -0.89 -113.15 57.18
C ARG A 205 -2.24 -112.74 56.55
N GLU A 206 -3.29 -113.50 56.84
CA GLU A 206 -4.55 -113.51 56.06
C GLU A 206 -5.56 -112.36 56.24
N LYS A 207 -5.33 -111.30 57.04
CA LYS A 207 -6.25 -110.13 57.05
C LYS A 207 -5.54 -108.80 57.27
N ILE A 208 -5.74 -107.85 56.35
CA ILE A 208 -5.38 -106.43 56.55
C ILE A 208 -6.37 -105.80 57.52
N ASN A 209 -5.87 -105.00 58.47
CA ASN A 209 -6.67 -104.05 59.23
C ASN A 209 -6.72 -102.70 58.48
N GLU A 210 -7.92 -102.23 58.14
CA GLU A 210 -8.15 -100.92 57.49
C GLU A 210 -7.63 -99.75 58.34
N ASN A 211 -7.49 -99.93 59.66
CA ASN A 211 -6.92 -98.94 60.58
C ASN A 211 -5.39 -99.05 60.76
N SER A 212 -4.69 -99.81 59.91
CA SER A 212 -3.22 -99.86 59.96
C SER A 212 -2.59 -98.57 59.44
N ASN A 213 -1.48 -98.14 60.06
CA ASN A 213 -0.78 -96.91 59.71
C ASN A 213 -0.38 -96.85 58.23
N SER A 214 -0.04 -97.98 57.61
CA SER A 214 0.32 -98.06 56.19
C SER A 214 -0.87 -97.75 55.27
N VAL A 215 -2.07 -98.25 55.58
CA VAL A 215 -3.29 -97.98 54.79
C VAL A 215 -3.75 -96.52 54.95
N LEU A 216 -3.64 -95.97 56.17
CA LEU A 216 -3.88 -94.54 56.42
C LEU A 216 -2.90 -93.64 55.64
N CYS A 217 -1.60 -93.99 55.63
CA CYS A 217 -0.59 -93.28 54.85
C CYS A 217 -0.88 -93.34 53.34
N LEU A 218 -1.28 -94.50 52.82
CA LEU A 218 -1.65 -94.67 51.42
C LEU A 218 -2.84 -93.80 51.01
N ASN A 219 -3.86 -93.74 51.85
CA ASN A 219 -5.05 -92.91 51.64
C ASN A 219 -4.71 -91.42 51.67
N LEU A 220 -3.84 -90.99 52.59
CA LEU A 220 -3.37 -89.60 52.65
C LEU A 220 -2.55 -89.23 51.41
N ILE A 221 -1.57 -90.06 51.02
CA ILE A 221 -0.75 -89.83 49.82
C ILE A 221 -1.63 -89.78 48.56
N THR A 222 -2.61 -90.66 48.43
CA THR A 222 -3.52 -90.67 47.29
C THR A 222 -4.36 -89.39 47.22
N LYS A 223 -4.90 -88.92 48.34
CA LYS A 223 -5.62 -87.64 48.40
C LYS A 223 -4.71 -86.44 48.07
N ILE A 224 -3.44 -86.47 48.48
CA ILE A 224 -2.47 -85.41 48.15
C ILE A 224 -2.18 -85.38 46.65
N ILE A 225 -1.93 -86.55 46.03
CA ILE A 225 -1.70 -86.68 44.58
C ILE A 225 -2.91 -86.16 43.78
N GLU A 226 -4.13 -86.54 44.16
CA GLU A 226 -5.35 -86.09 43.48
C GLU A 226 -5.54 -84.57 43.57
N LYS A 227 -5.35 -83.98 44.76
CA LYS A 227 -5.39 -82.53 44.94
C LYS A 227 -4.33 -81.80 44.10
N GLN A 228 -3.12 -82.34 43.98
CA GLN A 228 -2.05 -81.75 43.19
C GLN A 228 -2.31 -81.84 41.68
N LYS A 229 -2.89 -82.95 41.19
CA LYS A 229 -3.29 -83.08 39.77
C LYS A 229 -4.32 -82.03 39.34
N ILE A 230 -5.33 -81.78 40.18
CA ILE A 230 -6.36 -80.76 39.90
C ILE A 230 -5.73 -79.36 39.85
N LYS A 231 -4.78 -79.06 40.74
CA LYS A 231 -4.08 -77.77 40.78
C LYS A 231 -3.14 -77.55 39.59
N ASN A 232 -2.42 -78.59 39.14
CA ASN A 232 -1.56 -78.50 37.96
C ASN A 232 -2.35 -78.28 36.66
N LEU A 233 -3.57 -78.82 36.57
CA LEU A 233 -4.46 -78.62 35.42
C LEU A 233 -4.92 -77.15 35.29
N LEU A 234 -5.19 -76.49 36.42
CA LEU A 234 -5.54 -75.06 36.48
C LEU A 234 -4.34 -74.14 36.16
N LEU A 235 -3.14 -74.48 36.63
CA LEU A 235 -1.92 -73.73 36.32
C LEU A 235 -1.52 -73.84 34.84
N HIS A 236 -1.61 -75.03 34.26
CA HIS A 236 -1.32 -75.21 32.83
C HIS A 236 -2.26 -74.39 31.94
N ASN A 237 -3.54 -74.27 32.27
CA ASN A 237 -4.49 -73.48 31.48
C ASN A 237 -4.27 -71.96 31.58
N ASN A 238 -3.80 -71.46 32.72
CA ASN A 238 -3.55 -70.03 32.90
C ASN A 238 -2.23 -69.55 32.28
N PHE A 239 -1.24 -70.43 32.14
CA PHE A 239 0.09 -70.10 31.60
C PHE A 239 0.34 -70.64 30.17
N ASN A 240 -0.59 -71.44 29.61
CA ASN A 240 -0.60 -71.80 28.19
C ASN A 240 -1.24 -70.72 27.29
N VAL A 241 -1.40 -69.49 27.81
CA VAL A 241 -1.57 -68.29 26.98
C VAL A 241 -0.18 -67.87 26.47
N ASN A 242 0.50 -68.79 25.80
CA ASN A 242 1.69 -68.46 25.05
C ASN A 242 1.26 -68.12 23.62
N SER A 243 1.78 -66.98 23.14
CA SER A 243 1.91 -66.56 21.74
C SER A 243 0.88 -65.62 21.11
N ASN A 244 -0.17 -65.16 21.80
CA ASN A 244 -1.03 -64.08 21.28
C ASN A 244 -1.11 -62.87 22.23
N ILE A 245 0.04 -62.38 22.72
CA ILE A 245 0.22 -60.93 22.66
C ILE A 245 0.51 -60.66 21.18
N GLN A 246 -0.55 -60.75 20.36
CA GLN A 246 -0.58 -60.09 19.09
C GLN A 246 -0.10 -58.68 19.40
N THR A 247 1.04 -58.34 18.82
CA THR A 247 1.22 -57.01 18.30
C THR A 247 -0.11 -56.60 17.66
N ILE A 248 -0.95 -55.90 18.42
CA ILE A 248 -1.87 -54.91 17.88
C ILE A 248 -0.93 -53.82 17.36
N LYS A 249 -0.20 -54.16 16.28
CA LYS A 249 0.04 -53.21 15.22
C LYS A 249 -1.38 -52.79 14.86
N ASN A 250 -1.71 -51.53 15.13
CA ASN A 250 -2.88 -50.88 14.56
C ASN A 250 -2.83 -51.05 13.04
N SER A 251 -3.30 -52.19 12.53
CA SER A 251 -3.70 -52.39 11.16
C SER A 251 -5.10 -51.80 11.08
N ILE A 252 -5.15 -50.49 10.88
CA ILE A 252 -6.11 -49.70 10.09
C ILE A 252 -5.65 -48.26 10.30
N TYR A 253 -4.76 -47.79 9.44
CA TYR A 253 -4.95 -46.50 8.81
C TYR A 253 -4.55 -46.70 7.36
N GLN A 254 -5.59 -46.77 6.52
CA GLN A 254 -5.47 -46.67 5.09
C GLN A 254 -4.52 -45.52 4.76
N LYS A 255 -3.55 -45.79 3.89
CA LYS A 255 -2.92 -44.77 3.04
C LYS A 255 -4.03 -44.07 2.25
N LYS A 256 -4.64 -43.04 2.84
CA LYS A 256 -5.15 -41.91 2.09
C LYS A 256 -4.02 -40.90 2.07
N SER A 257 -3.48 -40.70 0.88
CA SER A 257 -2.76 -39.49 0.51
C SER A 257 -3.67 -38.28 0.73
N ASN A 258 -3.74 -37.80 1.96
CA ASN A 258 -4.10 -36.43 2.24
C ASN A 258 -2.94 -35.92 3.08
N GLU A 259 -2.04 -35.18 2.44
CA GLU A 259 -1.26 -34.16 3.11
C GLU A 259 -2.24 -33.43 4.03
N THR A 260 -2.14 -33.65 5.33
CA THR A 260 -2.76 -32.76 6.30
C THR A 260 -1.92 -31.49 6.28
N LYS A 261 -2.16 -30.70 5.23
CA LYS A 261 -2.16 -29.25 5.35
C LYS A 261 -2.95 -28.97 6.62
N LEU A 262 -2.24 -28.55 7.66
CA LEU A 262 -2.86 -27.95 8.82
C LEU A 262 -3.32 -26.56 8.36
N GLU A 263 -4.34 -26.56 7.49
CA GLU A 263 -5.11 -25.38 7.16
C GLU A 263 -5.83 -24.99 8.44
N LEU A 264 -5.20 -24.07 9.18
CA LEU A 264 -5.91 -23.19 10.08
C LEU A 264 -6.83 -22.33 9.20
N GLU A 265 -7.92 -22.91 8.71
CA GLU A 265 -9.12 -22.15 8.39
C GLU A 265 -9.75 -21.77 9.73
N LEU A 266 -9.15 -20.76 10.38
CA LEU A 266 -9.89 -19.99 11.36
C LEU A 266 -11.03 -19.36 10.58
N ASN A 267 -12.24 -19.85 10.82
CA ASN A 267 -13.48 -19.21 10.42
C ASN A 267 -13.36 -17.71 10.78
N THR A 268 -13.76 -16.82 9.88
CA THR A 268 -13.74 -15.35 10.06
C THR A 268 -14.32 -14.89 11.40
N GLN A 269 -15.21 -15.68 12.02
CA GLN A 269 -15.75 -15.48 13.36
C GLN A 269 -14.71 -15.72 14.48
N GLU A 270 -13.88 -16.76 14.39
CA GLU A 270 -12.83 -17.08 15.38
C GLU A 270 -11.69 -16.05 15.33
N PHE A 271 -11.42 -15.50 14.14
CA PHE A 271 -10.45 -14.41 13.99
C PHE A 271 -10.95 -13.10 14.63
N LEU A 272 -12.25 -12.79 14.49
CA LEU A 272 -12.91 -11.65 15.15
C LEU A 272 -12.94 -11.81 16.67
N GLU A 273 -13.15 -13.02 17.18
CA GLU A 273 -13.12 -13.31 18.62
C GLU A 273 -11.70 -13.22 19.19
N PHE A 274 -10.69 -13.67 18.43
CA PHE A 274 -9.29 -13.52 18.81
C PHE A 274 -8.83 -12.05 18.81
N GLU A 275 -9.27 -11.25 17.85
CA GLU A 275 -8.99 -9.81 17.80
C GLU A 275 -9.62 -9.06 18.99
N LYS A 276 -10.83 -9.45 19.41
CA LYS A 276 -11.47 -8.94 20.64
C LYS A 276 -10.79 -9.39 21.94
N PHE A 277 -10.12 -10.54 21.95
CA PHE A 277 -9.39 -11.02 23.14
C PHE A 277 -8.06 -10.27 23.35
N LEU A 278 -7.48 -9.73 22.28
CA LEU A 278 -6.20 -9.00 22.32
C LEU A 278 -6.35 -7.46 22.43
N SER A 279 -7.57 -6.94 22.49
CA SER A 279 -7.88 -5.51 22.71
C SER A 279 -8.28 -5.21 24.15
#